data_AF-A0A8J6DTR9-F1
#
_entry.id   AF-A0A8J6DTR9-F1
#
_cell.length_a   1.000
_cell.length_b   1.000
_cell.length_c   1.000
_cell.angle_alpha   90.00
_cell.angle_beta   90.00
_cell.angle_gamma   90.00
#
_symmetry.space_group_name_H-M   'P 1'
#
loop_
_entity.id
_entity.type
_entity.pdbx_description
1 polymer ?
#
loop_
_entity_poly.entity_id
_entity_poly.type
_entity_poly.pdbx_seq_one_letter_code
_entity_poly.pdbx_strand_id
1 'polypeptide(L)'
;GCAQRLPGAPAGSPGARRLSNRSRRLDCGSRAGGSAEWGSSDEQRRGPRVSGDTDQEEMFPTKKSAVLMDGVILNGPTTDVKAGEKFVEEACRLIMEEVVLKATDVNKKVCEWQPPEQLKQLLDLEMRDAGEPHHRLLELCKDVIRYSVKTNHPRFFNQLYAGLDYYSLVARFLTEALNPSVYTYEVSPVFLLVEEAVLKKMIEFIGWKEGDGIFNPGGSVSNMYAMNLARYKYCPDIKEKGLSGLPRLILFASAECHYSMKKAASFLGIGTENICFVETDGRGKMIPKELDKQVSRARKEGAAPFLVCATSGTTVLGAFDPLDEIADICVRHGLWLHVDASWGGSALMSRKYRKLLHGIHRADSVAWNPHKMLMAGIQCCALLVKDKSVSFPLSAFGQ
;
A
#
# COMPACT_ATOMS: atom_id res chain seq x y z
N GLY A 1 45.75 26.95 -40.53
CA GLY A 1 45.45 26.91 -41.97
C GLY A 1 43.96 26.92 -42.18
N CYS A 2 43.51 27.75 -43.14
CA CYS A 2 42.20 27.89 -43.81
C CYS A 2 40.99 27.08 -43.29
N ALA A 3 39.85 27.66 -42.87
CA ALA A 3 38.90 28.55 -43.57
C ALA A 3 38.14 27.90 -44.75
N GLN A 4 36.80 27.82 -44.61
CA GLN A 4 35.70 28.13 -45.57
C GLN A 4 34.39 27.45 -45.07
N ARG A 5 33.36 28.17 -44.60
CA ARG A 5 32.26 28.92 -45.26
C ARG A 5 31.28 28.07 -46.12
N LEU A 6 30.01 28.11 -45.65
CA LEU A 6 28.64 27.82 -46.18
C LEU A 6 28.39 28.20 -47.67
N PRO A 7 27.19 28.03 -48.33
CA PRO A 7 25.82 27.67 -47.85
C PRO A 7 24.98 26.74 -48.79
N GLY A 8 23.70 26.45 -48.43
CA GLY A 8 22.68 26.06 -49.43
C GLY A 8 21.42 25.31 -48.93
N ALA A 9 20.30 26.01 -48.80
CA ALA A 9 18.92 25.50 -49.02
C ALA A 9 18.47 25.99 -50.44
N PRO A 10 17.36 25.57 -51.10
CA PRO A 10 16.10 25.02 -50.55
C PRO A 10 15.34 23.96 -51.41
N ALA A 11 14.12 23.63 -50.94
CA ALA A 11 12.91 23.18 -51.67
C ALA A 11 12.71 21.70 -52.06
N GLY A 12 11.50 21.19 -51.76
CA GLY A 12 10.93 20.02 -52.44
C GLY A 12 9.98 19.16 -51.60
N SER A 13 8.71 19.57 -51.49
CA SER A 13 7.62 18.63 -51.20
C SER A 13 7.39 17.70 -52.40
N PRO A 14 6.96 16.45 -52.18
CA PRO A 14 5.72 16.05 -52.85
C PRO A 14 4.83 15.09 -52.02
N GLY A 15 3.52 15.35 -52.11
CA GLY A 15 2.60 14.35 -52.62
C GLY A 15 2.23 13.16 -51.73
N ALA A 16 1.03 13.27 -51.17
CA ALA A 16 0.18 12.18 -50.70
C ALA A 16 0.30 10.86 -51.49
N ARG A 17 0.41 9.74 -50.77
CA ARG A 17 -0.17 8.45 -51.19
C ARG A 17 -0.85 7.77 -50.01
N ARG A 18 -2.17 7.66 -50.14
CA ARG A 18 -3.02 6.72 -49.40
C ARG A 18 -2.55 5.30 -49.70
N LEU A 19 -2.35 4.49 -48.67
CA LEU A 19 -2.39 3.04 -48.77
C LEU A 19 -3.31 2.51 -47.68
N SER A 20 -4.44 2.01 -48.14
CA SER A 20 -5.37 1.16 -47.40
C SER A 20 -4.71 -0.20 -47.11
N ASN A 21 -4.86 -0.71 -45.89
CA ASN A 21 -5.29 -2.10 -45.72
C ASN A 21 -5.80 -2.40 -44.30
N ARG A 22 -7.11 -2.68 -44.25
CA ARG A 22 -7.82 -3.70 -43.48
C ARG A 22 -7.15 -4.23 -42.19
N SER A 23 -7.75 -3.90 -41.04
CA SER A 23 -7.81 -4.79 -39.89
C SER A 23 -9.28 -5.17 -39.62
N ARG A 24 -9.50 -6.47 -39.43
CA ARG A 24 -10.80 -7.10 -39.20
C ARG A 24 -11.36 -6.68 -37.84
N ARG A 25 -12.59 -6.17 -37.83
CA ARG A 25 -13.44 -6.13 -36.63
C ARG A 25 -14.16 -7.47 -36.52
N LEU A 26 -14.08 -8.10 -35.35
CA LEU A 26 -15.02 -9.14 -34.94
C LEU A 26 -16.16 -8.46 -34.20
N ASP A 27 -17.34 -8.67 -34.73
CA ASP A 27 -18.64 -8.21 -34.28
C ASP A 27 -19.19 -9.27 -33.30
N CYS A 28 -19.48 -8.90 -32.05
CA CYS A 28 -20.25 -9.75 -31.14
C CYS A 28 -21.56 -9.02 -30.83
N GLY A 29 -22.62 -9.57 -31.42
CA GLY A 29 -23.96 -9.01 -31.43
C GLY A 29 -24.63 -8.94 -30.06
N SER A 30 -25.34 -7.84 -29.90
CA SER A 30 -26.41 -7.61 -28.94
C SER A 30 -27.58 -8.56 -29.15
N ARG A 31 -28.09 -9.19 -28.08
CA ARG A 31 -29.49 -9.64 -28.01
C ARG A 31 -30.12 -9.23 -26.67
N ALA A 32 -31.35 -8.77 -26.82
CA ALA A 32 -32.21 -8.12 -25.86
C ALA A 32 -32.64 -9.01 -24.69
N GLY A 33 -32.76 -8.40 -23.50
CA GLY A 33 -33.44 -8.98 -22.36
C GLY A 33 -34.96 -8.91 -22.52
N GLY A 34 -35.61 -10.06 -22.29
CA GLY A 34 -37.04 -10.20 -22.07
C GLY A 34 -37.29 -10.56 -20.60
N SER A 35 -38.34 -9.96 -20.07
CA SER A 35 -38.91 -10.02 -18.72
C SER A 35 -39.59 -11.35 -18.34
N ALA A 36 -40.00 -11.43 -17.06
CA ALA A 36 -40.95 -12.38 -16.42
C ALA A 36 -40.34 -13.71 -15.95
N GLU A 37 -40.72 -14.35 -14.84
CA GLU A 37 -41.68 -14.14 -13.75
C GLU A 37 -41.34 -15.24 -12.71
N TRP A 38 -41.60 -14.98 -11.42
CA TRP A 38 -41.50 -15.97 -10.36
C TRP A 38 -42.80 -16.80 -10.32
N GLY A 39 -42.69 -18.12 -10.46
CA GLY A 39 -43.81 -19.06 -10.41
C GLY A 39 -43.43 -20.33 -9.64
N SER A 40 -44.14 -20.53 -8.54
CA SER A 40 -44.14 -21.69 -7.63
C SER A 40 -44.75 -22.94 -8.28
N SER A 41 -44.24 -24.13 -7.97
CA SER A 41 -45.07 -25.31 -7.62
C SER A 41 -44.23 -26.57 -7.35
N ASP A 42 -44.47 -27.17 -6.18
CA ASP A 42 -44.28 -28.59 -5.87
C ASP A 42 -44.98 -29.51 -6.89
N GLU A 43 -44.38 -30.67 -7.23
CA GLU A 43 -45.08 -31.96 -7.12
C GLU A 43 -44.18 -33.19 -7.37
N GLN A 44 -44.48 -34.22 -6.58
CA GLN A 44 -43.87 -35.55 -6.51
C GLN A 44 -44.06 -36.39 -7.78
N ARG A 45 -43.14 -37.33 -8.05
CA ARG A 45 -43.49 -38.65 -8.65
C ARG A 45 -42.44 -39.73 -8.36
N ARG A 46 -42.95 -40.92 -8.00
CA ARG A 46 -42.23 -42.14 -7.60
C ARG A 46 -41.87 -43.04 -8.81
N GLY A 47 -40.67 -43.63 -8.78
CA GLY A 47 -40.28 -44.98 -9.25
C GLY A 47 -40.18 -45.24 -10.77
N PRO A 48 -39.44 -46.29 -11.24
CA PRO A 48 -39.07 -47.51 -10.53
C PRO A 48 -37.56 -47.89 -10.56
N ARG A 49 -37.21 -48.89 -9.72
CA ARG A 49 -35.90 -49.55 -9.61
C ARG A 49 -35.59 -50.42 -10.83
N VAL A 50 -34.32 -50.41 -11.24
CA VAL A 50 -33.69 -51.51 -12.00
C VAL A 50 -32.36 -51.85 -11.31
N SER A 51 -32.14 -53.15 -11.18
CA SER A 51 -31.08 -53.86 -10.48
C SER A 51 -29.80 -54.02 -11.30
N GLY A 52 -28.67 -53.98 -10.60
CA GLY A 52 -27.46 -54.75 -10.92
C GLY A 52 -26.42 -54.05 -11.78
N ASP A 53 -25.33 -53.59 -11.16
CA ASP A 53 -24.00 -54.04 -11.57
C ASP A 53 -22.98 -53.80 -10.45
N THR A 54 -22.00 -54.69 -10.41
CA THR A 54 -20.98 -54.93 -9.38
C THR A 54 -19.99 -53.77 -9.20
N ASP A 55 -19.92 -53.19 -8.00
CA ASP A 55 -18.78 -52.38 -7.58
C ASP A 55 -17.60 -53.30 -7.24
N GLN A 56 -16.59 -53.31 -8.11
CA GLN A 56 -15.25 -53.75 -7.77
C GLN A 56 -14.60 -52.66 -6.91
N GLU A 57 -14.37 -52.95 -5.63
CA GLU A 57 -13.48 -52.16 -4.78
C GLU A 57 -12.06 -52.24 -5.37
N GLU A 58 -11.63 -51.17 -6.06
CA GLU A 58 -10.21 -50.95 -6.34
C GLU A 58 -9.47 -50.69 -5.02
N MET A 59 -8.86 -51.75 -4.50
CA MET A 59 -7.82 -51.70 -3.47
C MET A 59 -6.65 -50.81 -3.94
N PHE A 60 -6.58 -49.57 -3.44
CA PHE A 60 -5.33 -48.82 -3.45
C PHE A 60 -4.31 -49.53 -2.53
N PRO A 61 -3.08 -49.83 -2.98
CA PRO A 61 -2.10 -50.50 -2.15
C PRO A 61 -1.61 -49.58 -1.03
N THR A 62 -1.91 -49.98 0.19
CA THR A 62 -1.37 -49.47 1.45
C THR A 62 0.14 -49.67 1.60
N LYS A 63 0.76 -48.70 2.29
CA LYS A 63 2.13 -48.66 2.86
C LYS A 63 3.29 -48.50 1.86
N LYS A 64 3.67 -47.24 1.60
CA LYS A 64 5.06 -46.91 1.29
C LYS A 64 5.92 -47.35 2.48
N SER A 65 6.83 -48.28 2.25
CA SER A 65 7.82 -48.72 3.24
C SER A 65 8.66 -47.52 3.70
N ALA A 66 8.82 -47.37 5.02
CA ALA A 66 9.68 -46.35 5.60
C ALA A 66 11.12 -46.56 5.11
N VAL A 67 11.71 -45.55 4.47
CA VAL A 67 13.15 -45.54 4.20
C VAL A 67 13.84 -45.18 5.51
N LEU A 68 14.55 -46.15 6.07
CA LEU A 68 15.37 -46.00 7.26
C LEU A 68 16.81 -45.78 6.81
N MET A 69 17.40 -44.65 7.21
CA MET A 69 18.84 -44.40 7.09
C MET A 69 19.35 -44.05 8.49
N ASP A 70 20.35 -44.80 8.98
CA ASP A 70 20.91 -44.65 10.33
C ASP A 70 19.87 -44.62 11.47
N GLY A 71 18.80 -45.42 11.35
CA GLY A 71 17.73 -45.52 12.36
C GLY A 71 16.69 -44.40 12.30
N VAL A 72 16.78 -43.47 11.35
CA VAL A 72 15.82 -42.39 11.13
C VAL A 72 14.90 -42.72 9.96
N ILE A 73 13.59 -42.65 10.17
CA ILE A 73 12.59 -42.76 9.09
C ILE A 73 12.63 -41.45 8.29
N LEU A 74 13.19 -41.51 7.08
CA LEU A 74 13.31 -40.35 6.18
C LEU A 74 12.02 -40.05 5.39
N ASN A 75 11.09 -41.01 5.33
CA ASN A 75 9.91 -40.94 4.45
C ASN A 75 8.56 -40.75 5.18
N GLY A 76 8.56 -40.35 6.45
CA GLY A 76 7.35 -40.04 7.22
C GLY A 76 7.31 -38.57 7.66
N PRO A 77 6.15 -38.02 8.06
CA PRO A 77 6.12 -36.74 8.77
C PRO A 77 6.89 -36.90 10.07
N THR A 78 8.05 -36.27 10.17
CA THR A 78 8.90 -36.29 11.38
C THR A 78 8.60 -35.15 12.35
N THR A 79 7.62 -34.30 12.00
CA THR A 79 7.25 -33.11 12.77
C THR A 79 6.44 -33.47 14.03
N ASP A 80 6.91 -33.01 15.19
CA ASP A 80 6.14 -33.06 16.45
C ASP A 80 5.10 -31.92 16.49
N VAL A 81 3.91 -32.19 15.94
CA VAL A 81 2.81 -31.22 15.88
C VAL A 81 2.31 -30.80 17.27
N LYS A 82 2.28 -31.72 18.24
CA LYS A 82 1.77 -31.44 19.59
C LYS A 82 2.65 -30.46 20.35
N ALA A 83 3.98 -30.58 20.19
CA ALA A 83 4.91 -29.60 20.73
C ALA A 83 4.66 -28.20 20.12
N GLY A 84 4.42 -28.14 18.81
CA GLY A 84 4.09 -26.89 18.11
C GLY A 84 2.79 -26.24 18.60
N GLU A 85 1.70 -27.00 18.71
CA GLU A 85 0.41 -26.53 19.24
C GLU A 85 0.54 -25.98 20.65
N LYS A 86 1.26 -26.70 21.52
CA LYS A 86 1.53 -26.26 22.88
C LYS A 86 2.33 -24.96 22.92
N PHE A 87 3.33 -24.81 22.05
CA PHE A 87 4.13 -23.59 22.00
C PHE A 87 3.27 -22.37 21.64
N VAL A 88 2.37 -22.52 20.66
CA VAL A 88 1.43 -21.46 20.28
C VAL A 88 0.50 -21.11 21.44
N GLU A 89 -0.07 -22.10 22.14
CA GLU A 89 -0.92 -21.87 23.31
C GLU A 89 -0.19 -21.08 24.41
N GLU A 90 1.02 -21.52 24.77
CA GLU A 90 1.81 -20.90 25.82
C GLU A 90 2.28 -19.49 25.44
N ALA A 91 2.66 -19.27 24.18
CA ALA A 91 3.01 -17.95 23.67
C ALA A 91 1.80 -17.00 23.64
N CYS A 92 0.62 -17.47 23.24
CA CYS A 92 -0.62 -16.69 23.29
C CYS A 92 -0.97 -16.28 24.72
N ARG A 93 -0.87 -17.20 25.69
CA ARG A 93 -1.06 -16.89 27.11
C ARG A 93 -0.06 -15.84 27.59
N LEU A 94 1.21 -15.97 27.21
CA LEU A 94 2.25 -15.00 27.54
C LEU A 94 1.93 -13.60 26.99
N ILE A 95 1.50 -13.48 25.74
CA ILE A 95 1.10 -12.20 25.14
C ILE A 95 -0.08 -11.59 25.90
N MET A 96 -1.07 -12.40 26.28
CA MET A 96 -2.21 -11.93 27.07
C MET A 96 -1.77 -11.36 28.40
N GLU A 97 -0.96 -12.10 29.17
CA GLU A 97 -0.51 -11.73 30.50
C GLU A 97 0.45 -10.52 30.49
N GLU A 98 1.43 -10.52 29.59
CA GLU A 98 2.53 -9.56 29.62
C GLU A 98 2.32 -8.32 28.73
N VAL A 99 1.48 -8.42 27.70
CA VAL A 99 1.26 -7.33 26.74
C VAL A 99 -0.15 -6.78 26.84
N VAL A 100 -1.18 -7.61 26.68
CA VAL A 100 -2.57 -7.16 26.54
C VAL A 100 -3.12 -6.64 27.86
N LEU A 101 -3.02 -7.44 28.93
CA LEU A 101 -3.54 -7.07 30.26
C LEU A 101 -2.75 -5.93 30.91
N LYS A 102 -1.48 -5.75 30.54
CA LYS A 102 -0.61 -4.68 31.07
C LYS A 102 -0.59 -3.43 30.18
N ALA A 103 -1.31 -3.41 29.05
CA ALA A 103 -1.19 -2.37 28.04
C ALA A 103 -1.47 -0.96 28.56
N THR A 104 -2.45 -0.82 29.45
CA THR A 104 -2.91 0.47 29.97
C THR A 104 -2.46 0.76 31.40
N ASP A 105 -1.66 -0.12 32.01
CA ASP A 105 -1.14 0.06 33.37
C ASP A 105 -0.01 1.10 33.37
N VAL A 106 -0.36 2.33 33.75
CA VAL A 106 0.56 3.48 33.81
C VAL A 106 1.65 3.37 34.89
N ASN A 107 1.58 2.36 35.76
CA ASN A 107 2.61 2.08 36.76
C ASN A 107 3.73 1.19 36.20
N LYS A 108 3.57 0.63 34.99
CA LYS A 108 4.63 -0.09 34.30
C LYS A 108 5.57 0.86 33.58
N LYS A 109 6.79 0.38 33.32
CA LYS A 109 7.78 1.14 32.53
C LYS A 109 7.36 1.15 31.07
N VAL A 110 7.49 2.30 30.41
CA VAL A 110 7.34 2.43 28.94
C VAL A 110 8.42 1.62 28.21
N CYS A 111 9.64 1.61 28.76
CA CYS A 111 10.75 0.81 28.26
C CYS A 111 11.67 0.37 29.40
N GLU A 112 12.32 -0.77 29.24
CA GLU A 112 13.44 -1.22 30.06
C GLU A 112 14.73 -1.00 29.26
N TRP A 113 15.24 0.23 29.29
CA TRP A 113 16.38 0.65 28.48
C TRP A 113 17.65 -0.15 28.78
N GLN A 114 18.31 -0.62 27.73
CA GLN A 114 19.63 -1.26 27.76
C GLN A 114 20.47 -0.72 26.58
N PRO A 115 21.76 -0.41 26.77
CA PRO A 115 22.67 -0.12 25.66
C PRO A 115 22.77 -1.31 24.69
N PRO A 116 23.03 -1.09 23.38
CA PRO A 116 23.06 -2.16 22.39
C PRO A 116 23.96 -3.34 22.74
N GLU A 117 25.17 -3.10 23.27
CA GLU A 117 26.10 -4.18 23.63
C GLU A 117 25.62 -5.00 24.82
N GLN A 118 24.96 -4.37 25.80
CA GLN A 118 24.37 -5.07 26.94
C GLN A 118 23.14 -5.88 26.51
N LEU A 119 22.30 -5.33 25.63
CA LEU A 119 21.11 -6.03 25.14
C LEU A 119 21.47 -7.26 24.30
N LYS A 120 22.53 -7.20 23.47
CA LYS A 120 23.04 -8.37 22.74
C LYS A 120 23.41 -9.52 23.67
N GLN A 121 24.08 -9.21 24.79
CA GLN A 121 24.46 -10.20 25.79
C GLN A 121 23.24 -10.79 26.51
N LEU A 122 22.21 -9.98 26.75
CA LEU A 122 20.98 -10.42 27.41
C LEU A 122 20.10 -11.32 26.52
N LEU A 123 20.17 -11.18 25.20
CA LEU A 123 19.26 -11.86 24.28
C LEU A 123 19.83 -13.12 23.61
N ASP A 124 21.13 -13.38 23.69
CA ASP A 124 21.81 -14.52 23.02
C ASP A 124 21.36 -14.69 21.56
N LEU A 125 21.58 -13.67 20.73
CA LEU A 125 21.06 -13.61 19.35
C LEU A 125 21.85 -14.47 18.35
N GLU A 126 22.83 -15.25 18.79
CA GLU A 126 23.65 -16.10 17.92
C GLU A 126 22.83 -17.30 17.43
N MET A 127 22.66 -17.41 16.12
CA MET A 127 21.99 -18.57 15.51
C MET A 127 22.99 -19.73 15.38
N ARG A 128 22.66 -20.88 15.97
CA ARG A 128 23.49 -22.09 15.99
C ARG A 128 22.90 -23.19 15.11
N ASP A 129 23.68 -24.22 14.83
CA ASP A 129 23.26 -25.36 13.98
C ASP A 129 22.15 -26.20 14.62
N ALA A 130 22.13 -26.29 15.96
CA ALA A 130 21.12 -27.01 16.72
C ALA A 130 20.03 -26.06 17.24
N GLY A 131 18.79 -26.56 17.26
CA GLY A 131 17.67 -25.85 17.89
C GLY A 131 17.77 -25.81 19.41
N GLU A 132 17.00 -24.91 20.02
CA GLU A 132 16.86 -24.82 21.47
C GLU A 132 15.62 -25.55 21.97
N PRO A 133 15.63 -26.07 23.22
CA PRO A 133 14.46 -26.72 23.79
C PRO A 133 13.33 -25.71 24.05
N HIS A 134 12.10 -26.22 24.02
CA HIS A 134 10.85 -25.45 24.15
C HIS A 134 10.84 -24.39 25.26
N HIS A 135 11.33 -24.73 26.45
CA HIS A 135 11.35 -23.81 27.59
C HIS A 135 12.27 -22.60 27.38
N ARG A 136 13.40 -22.79 26.69
CA ARG A 136 14.32 -21.70 26.34
C ARG A 136 13.70 -20.75 25.32
N LEU A 137 13.01 -21.28 24.32
CA LEU A 137 12.29 -20.46 23.34
C LEU A 137 11.22 -19.58 24.02
N LEU A 138 10.49 -20.09 25.01
CA LEU A 138 9.53 -19.29 25.79
C LEU A 138 10.21 -18.22 26.67
N GLU A 139 11.39 -18.51 27.23
CA GLU A 139 12.20 -17.53 27.96
C GLU A 139 12.66 -16.41 27.03
N LEU A 140 13.11 -16.74 25.80
CA LEU A 140 13.43 -15.75 24.78
C LEU A 140 12.21 -14.89 24.43
N CYS A 141 11.01 -15.46 24.29
CA CYS A 141 9.79 -14.67 24.09
C CYS A 141 9.53 -13.68 25.24
N LYS A 142 9.75 -14.09 26.50
CA LYS A 142 9.62 -13.21 27.67
C LYS A 142 10.63 -12.07 27.64
N ASP A 143 11.88 -12.36 27.29
CA ASP A 143 12.94 -11.36 27.23
C ASP A 143 12.71 -10.36 26.09
N VAL A 144 12.27 -10.84 24.92
CA VAL A 144 11.85 -9.98 23.81
C VAL A 144 10.73 -9.04 24.26
N ILE A 145 9.69 -9.54 24.93
CA ILE A 145 8.61 -8.69 25.44
C ILE A 145 9.16 -7.71 26.47
N ARG A 146 9.95 -8.16 27.44
CA ARG A 146 10.48 -7.37 28.54
C ARG A 146 11.26 -6.15 28.05
N TYR A 147 12.27 -6.38 27.21
CA TYR A 147 13.20 -5.35 26.76
C TYR A 147 12.69 -4.52 25.58
N SER A 148 11.63 -4.95 24.89
CA SER A 148 10.99 -4.14 23.85
C SER A 148 10.25 -2.92 24.42
N VAL A 149 10.19 -1.85 23.63
CA VAL A 149 9.40 -0.65 23.96
C VAL A 149 7.91 -0.97 23.94
N LYS A 150 7.17 -0.55 24.98
CA LYS A 150 5.73 -0.73 25.10
C LYS A 150 4.99 0.39 24.35
N THR A 151 4.90 0.26 23.03
CA THR A 151 4.24 1.25 22.15
C THR A 151 2.74 1.42 22.45
N ASN A 152 2.16 0.41 23.11
CA ASN A 152 0.81 0.37 23.61
C ASN A 152 0.58 1.20 24.90
N HIS A 153 1.65 1.57 25.60
CA HIS A 153 1.54 2.26 26.88
C HIS A 153 0.95 3.68 26.71
N PRO A 154 0.00 4.14 27.57
CA PRO A 154 -0.66 5.45 27.41
C PRO A 154 0.27 6.67 27.47
N ARG A 155 1.47 6.49 28.03
CA ARG A 155 2.53 7.51 28.10
C ARG A 155 3.59 7.40 27.00
N PHE A 156 3.35 6.59 25.97
CA PHE A 156 4.21 6.51 24.79
C PHE A 156 3.79 7.58 23.77
N PHE A 157 4.59 8.64 23.66
CA PHE A 157 4.34 9.77 22.75
C PHE A 157 5.50 10.00 21.75
N ASN A 158 6.34 8.98 21.55
CA ASN A 158 7.58 9.12 20.78
C ASN A 158 7.36 9.13 19.26
N GLN A 159 6.25 8.55 18.78
CA GLN A 159 5.98 8.32 17.37
C GLN A 159 4.57 8.76 17.00
N LEU A 160 4.28 8.85 15.70
CA LEU A 160 2.94 9.16 15.17
C LEU A 160 1.96 7.96 15.23
N TYR A 161 2.30 6.94 16.00
CA TYR A 161 1.43 5.82 16.34
C TYR A 161 1.65 5.50 17.83
N ALA A 162 0.61 5.05 18.50
CA ALA A 162 0.66 4.63 19.90
C ALA A 162 -0.59 3.80 20.22
N GLY A 163 -0.58 3.16 21.38
CA GLY A 163 -1.72 2.42 21.90
C GLY A 163 -1.88 1.04 21.27
N LEU A 164 -2.94 0.36 21.68
CA LEU A 164 -3.31 -0.98 21.23
C LEU A 164 -4.82 -1.02 21.06
N ASP A 165 -5.27 -1.13 19.80
CA ASP A 165 -6.67 -1.42 19.50
C ASP A 165 -6.89 -2.93 19.52
N TYR A 166 -7.76 -3.40 20.42
CA TYR A 166 -7.94 -4.83 20.67
C TYR A 166 -8.58 -5.55 19.46
N TYR A 167 -9.48 -4.88 18.73
CA TYR A 167 -10.12 -5.46 17.55
C TYR A 167 -9.12 -5.60 16.40
N SER A 168 -8.30 -4.58 16.17
CA SER A 168 -7.22 -4.61 15.19
C SER A 168 -6.17 -5.67 15.55
N LEU A 169 -5.87 -5.87 16.85
CA LEU A 169 -4.96 -6.93 17.29
C LEU A 169 -5.49 -8.33 16.95
N VAL A 170 -6.77 -8.60 17.21
CA VAL A 170 -7.38 -9.89 16.86
C VAL A 170 -7.39 -10.10 15.34
N ALA A 171 -7.74 -9.08 14.56
CA ALA A 171 -7.67 -9.15 13.11
C ALA A 171 -6.25 -9.47 12.62
N ARG A 172 -5.22 -8.88 13.23
CA ARG A 172 -3.82 -9.19 12.93
C ARG A 172 -3.47 -10.64 13.25
N PHE A 173 -3.89 -11.19 14.40
CA PHE A 173 -3.66 -12.60 14.70
C PHE A 173 -4.32 -13.54 13.69
N LEU A 174 -5.54 -13.21 13.23
CA LEU A 174 -6.21 -13.97 12.18
C LEU A 174 -5.45 -13.90 10.85
N THR A 175 -4.97 -12.72 10.46
CA THR A 175 -4.15 -12.56 9.25
C THR A 175 -2.85 -13.36 9.35
N GLU A 176 -2.13 -13.30 10.47
CA GLU A 176 -0.87 -14.05 10.67
C GLU A 176 -1.11 -15.57 10.68
N ALA A 177 -2.20 -16.05 11.29
CA ALA A 177 -2.53 -17.47 11.33
C ALA A 177 -2.91 -18.03 9.96
N LEU A 178 -3.61 -17.25 9.13
CA LEU A 178 -3.98 -17.64 7.76
C LEU A 178 -2.85 -17.47 6.76
N ASN A 179 -1.88 -16.57 7.06
CA ASN A 179 -0.73 -16.24 6.23
C ASN A 179 -1.07 -16.05 4.73
N PRO A 180 -2.07 -15.19 4.39
CA PRO A 180 -2.53 -15.03 3.02
C PRO A 180 -1.57 -14.20 2.18
N SER A 181 -1.69 -14.31 0.85
CA SER A 181 -1.13 -13.32 -0.07
C SER A 181 -2.21 -12.74 -0.97
N VAL A 182 -2.26 -11.41 -1.07
CA VAL A 182 -3.34 -10.66 -1.72
C VAL A 182 -2.99 -10.39 -3.20
N TYR A 183 -2.73 -11.46 -3.96
CA TYR A 183 -2.41 -11.36 -5.40
C TYR A 183 -3.64 -11.58 -6.29
N THR A 184 -4.47 -12.55 -5.96
CA THR A 184 -5.61 -12.96 -6.79
C THR A 184 -6.80 -13.39 -5.92
N TYR A 185 -8.00 -13.33 -6.50
CA TYR A 185 -9.23 -13.71 -5.81
C TYR A 185 -9.25 -15.18 -5.39
N GLU A 186 -8.65 -16.08 -6.17
CA GLU A 186 -8.61 -17.52 -5.87
C GLU A 186 -7.87 -17.86 -4.57
N VAL A 187 -6.82 -17.11 -4.22
CA VAL A 187 -6.00 -17.38 -3.01
C VAL A 187 -6.37 -16.48 -1.82
N SER A 188 -7.09 -15.37 -2.04
CA SER A 188 -7.46 -14.41 -0.99
C SER A 188 -8.81 -13.74 -1.23
N PRO A 189 -9.90 -14.52 -1.39
CA PRO A 189 -11.20 -13.98 -1.78
C PRO A 189 -11.76 -13.00 -0.75
N VAL A 190 -11.66 -13.36 0.55
CA VAL A 190 -12.17 -12.52 1.64
C VAL A 190 -11.36 -11.23 1.77
N PHE A 191 -10.02 -11.31 1.77
CA PHE A 191 -9.17 -10.15 1.97
C PHE A 191 -9.27 -9.13 0.83
N LEU A 192 -9.47 -9.59 -0.41
CA LEU A 192 -9.71 -8.71 -1.55
C LEU A 192 -11.05 -7.97 -1.46
N LEU A 193 -12.12 -8.65 -1.04
CA LEU A 193 -13.42 -7.99 -0.83
C LEU A 193 -13.38 -6.99 0.35
N VAL A 194 -12.62 -7.31 1.41
CA VAL A 194 -12.39 -6.40 2.53
C VAL A 194 -11.58 -5.17 2.08
N GLU A 195 -10.51 -5.37 1.31
CA GLU A 195 -9.72 -4.27 0.76
C GLU A 195 -10.58 -3.34 -0.10
N GLU A 196 -11.38 -3.88 -1.02
CA GLU A 196 -12.31 -3.10 -1.84
C GLU A 196 -13.28 -2.27 -0.97
N ALA A 197 -13.90 -2.91 0.03
CA ALA A 197 -14.85 -2.25 0.91
C ALA A 197 -14.21 -1.11 1.72
N VAL A 198 -13.00 -1.33 2.23
CA VAL A 198 -12.26 -0.32 3.00
C VAL A 198 -11.81 0.83 2.10
N LEU A 199 -11.23 0.56 0.93
CA LEU A 199 -10.79 1.58 -0.02
C LEU A 199 -11.98 2.44 -0.47
N LYS A 200 -13.10 1.81 -0.84
CA LYS A 200 -14.35 2.51 -1.17
C LYS A 200 -14.79 3.43 -0.04
N LYS A 201 -14.71 2.95 1.21
CA LYS A 201 -15.08 3.78 2.36
C LYS A 201 -14.14 4.96 2.58
N MET A 202 -12.84 4.78 2.36
CA MET A 202 -11.85 5.86 2.45
C MET A 202 -12.06 6.91 1.34
N ILE A 203 -12.40 6.47 0.12
CA ILE A 203 -12.77 7.33 -1.03
C ILE A 203 -13.99 8.20 -0.68
N GLU A 204 -15.01 7.64 -0.03
CA GLU A 204 -16.17 8.40 0.45
C GLU A 204 -15.77 9.50 1.45
N PHE A 205 -14.84 9.21 2.37
CA PHE A 205 -14.35 10.20 3.35
C PHE A 205 -13.59 11.36 2.69
N ILE A 206 -12.89 11.10 1.58
CA ILE A 206 -12.24 12.13 0.76
C ILE A 206 -13.29 13.01 0.05
N GLY A 207 -14.48 12.46 -0.23
CA GLY A 207 -15.56 13.14 -0.95
C GLY A 207 -15.58 12.85 -2.45
N TRP A 208 -14.95 11.76 -2.89
CA TRP A 208 -15.05 11.27 -4.25
C TRP A 208 -16.26 10.34 -4.41
N LYS A 209 -16.88 10.34 -5.60
CA LYS A 209 -17.98 9.41 -5.93
C LYS A 209 -17.45 8.02 -6.31
N GLU A 210 -16.33 8.01 -7.00
CA GLU A 210 -15.62 6.83 -7.46
C GLU A 210 -14.12 7.08 -7.33
N GLY A 211 -13.36 5.99 -7.33
CA GLY A 211 -11.91 6.01 -7.36
C GLY A 211 -11.39 4.57 -7.37
N ASP A 212 -10.07 4.45 -7.30
CA ASP A 212 -9.34 3.20 -7.14
C ASP A 212 -8.30 3.37 -6.01
N GLY A 213 -7.66 2.29 -5.60
CA GLY A 213 -6.61 2.36 -4.59
C GLY A 213 -5.97 1.01 -4.29
N ILE A 214 -4.92 1.06 -3.48
CA ILE A 214 -4.21 -0.11 -2.98
C ILE A 214 -3.63 0.16 -1.61
N PHE A 215 -3.45 -0.90 -0.82
CA PHE A 215 -2.58 -0.84 0.35
C PHE A 215 -1.11 -1.03 -0.05
N ASN A 216 -0.22 -0.27 0.61
CA ASN A 216 1.21 -0.31 0.38
C ASN A 216 1.97 -0.58 1.69
N PRO A 217 3.20 -1.12 1.62
CA PRO A 217 4.07 -1.35 2.78
C PRO A 217 4.71 -0.04 3.28
N GLY A 218 3.88 0.92 3.69
CA GLY A 218 4.30 2.23 4.21
C GLY A 218 3.83 3.40 3.34
N GLY A 219 3.41 4.51 3.98
CA GLY A 219 3.02 5.73 3.27
C GLY A 219 4.14 6.35 2.42
N SER A 220 5.41 6.04 2.72
CA SER A 220 6.53 6.41 1.83
C SER A 220 6.42 5.75 0.45
N VAL A 221 5.96 4.50 0.40
CA VAL A 221 5.71 3.78 -0.85
C VAL A 221 4.44 4.30 -1.52
N SER A 222 3.38 4.63 -0.77
CA SER A 222 2.20 5.30 -1.33
C SER A 222 2.55 6.62 -2.03
N ASN A 223 3.39 7.46 -1.42
CA ASN A 223 3.89 8.69 -2.04
C ASN A 223 4.73 8.41 -3.30
N MET A 224 5.50 7.32 -3.32
CA MET A 224 6.27 6.90 -4.49
C MET A 224 5.37 6.40 -5.63
N TYR A 225 4.33 5.61 -5.33
CA TYR A 225 3.33 5.21 -6.32
C TYR A 225 2.61 6.44 -6.89
N ALA A 226 2.18 7.38 -6.03
CA ALA A 226 1.56 8.63 -6.49
C ALA A 226 2.46 9.41 -7.45
N MET A 227 3.75 9.54 -7.14
CA MET A 227 4.72 10.20 -8.00
C MET A 227 4.91 9.45 -9.33
N ASN A 228 4.97 8.12 -9.30
CA ASN A 228 5.08 7.31 -10.50
C ASN A 228 3.82 7.39 -11.38
N LEU A 229 2.62 7.40 -10.78
CA LEU A 229 1.35 7.56 -11.50
C LEU A 229 1.23 8.95 -12.14
N ALA A 230 1.60 10.01 -11.42
CA ALA A 230 1.65 11.36 -11.97
C ALA A 230 2.60 11.43 -13.18
N ARG A 231 3.76 10.79 -13.08
CA ARG A 231 4.73 10.69 -14.18
C ARG A 231 4.17 9.90 -15.37
N TYR A 232 3.52 8.77 -15.12
CA TYR A 232 2.88 7.96 -16.16
C TYR A 232 1.74 8.72 -16.85
N LYS A 233 0.91 9.45 -16.09
CA LYS A 233 -0.16 10.31 -16.64
C LYS A 233 0.42 11.43 -17.51
N TYR A 234 1.55 12.01 -17.11
CA TYR A 234 2.24 13.06 -17.85
C TYR A 234 2.87 12.54 -19.15
N CYS A 235 3.57 11.40 -19.09
CA CYS A 235 4.21 10.78 -20.26
C CYS A 235 4.24 9.24 -20.10
N PRO A 236 3.26 8.51 -20.67
CA PRO A 236 3.16 7.07 -20.53
C PRO A 236 4.37 6.31 -21.08
N ASP A 237 5.00 6.85 -22.14
CA ASP A 237 6.19 6.31 -22.80
C ASP A 237 7.38 6.11 -21.85
N ILE A 238 7.43 6.83 -20.72
CA ILE A 238 8.47 6.66 -19.68
C ILE A 238 8.52 5.22 -19.18
N LYS A 239 7.38 4.52 -19.17
CA LYS A 239 7.29 3.12 -18.73
C LYS A 239 8.23 2.21 -19.55
N GLU A 240 8.38 2.49 -20.85
CA GLU A 240 9.18 1.65 -21.77
C GLU A 240 10.52 2.30 -22.13
N LYS A 241 10.54 3.62 -22.39
CA LYS A 241 11.72 4.36 -22.85
C LYS A 241 12.59 4.90 -21.72
N GLY A 242 12.09 4.88 -20.49
CA GLY A 242 12.72 5.54 -19.36
C GLY A 242 12.69 7.06 -19.47
N LEU A 243 13.50 7.73 -18.64
CA LEU A 243 13.58 9.20 -18.57
C LEU A 243 14.55 9.83 -19.58
N SER A 244 15.36 9.01 -20.26
CA SER A 244 16.36 9.50 -21.22
C SER A 244 15.70 10.23 -22.38
N GLY A 245 16.23 11.40 -22.74
CA GLY A 245 15.72 12.22 -23.85
C GLY A 245 14.49 13.08 -23.50
N LEU A 246 13.96 13.01 -22.28
CA LEU A 246 12.91 13.91 -21.80
C LEU A 246 13.47 15.20 -21.20
N PRO A 247 12.68 16.30 -21.20
CA PRO A 247 13.02 17.46 -20.39
C PRO A 247 13.04 17.09 -18.90
N ARG A 248 13.74 17.90 -18.12
CA ARG A 248 13.86 17.73 -16.67
C ARG A 248 12.48 17.82 -16.01
N LEU A 249 11.96 16.69 -15.54
CA LEU A 249 10.71 16.64 -14.78
C LEU A 249 10.90 17.30 -13.42
N ILE A 250 10.00 18.18 -13.01
CA ILE A 250 10.06 18.87 -11.71
C ILE A 250 8.78 18.61 -10.93
N LEU A 251 8.94 18.28 -9.65
CA LEU A 251 7.86 18.25 -8.68
C LEU A 251 8.00 19.36 -7.63
N PHE A 252 6.88 19.77 -7.06
CA PHE A 252 6.79 20.79 -6.01
C PHE A 252 6.27 20.15 -4.74
N ALA A 253 6.90 20.44 -3.61
CA ALA A 253 6.46 19.95 -2.30
C ALA A 253 6.67 21.04 -1.24
N SER A 254 5.93 20.98 -0.14
CA SER A 254 6.17 21.89 0.98
C SER A 254 7.58 21.69 1.53
N ALA A 255 8.24 22.74 1.99
CA ALA A 255 9.50 22.62 2.72
C ALA A 255 9.38 21.71 3.97
N GLU A 256 8.17 21.61 4.53
CA GLU A 256 7.81 20.76 5.68
C GLU A 256 7.32 19.35 5.29
N CYS A 257 7.43 18.97 4.01
CA CYS A 257 6.95 17.67 3.53
C CYS A 257 7.74 16.51 4.14
N HIS A 258 7.15 15.31 4.14
CA HIS A 258 7.85 14.12 4.58
C HIS A 258 9.07 13.79 3.69
N TYR A 259 10.17 13.33 4.31
CA TYR A 259 11.43 13.05 3.61
C TYR A 259 11.29 11.99 2.49
N SER A 260 10.21 11.21 2.48
CA SER A 260 9.93 10.24 1.41
C SER A 260 9.87 10.87 0.03
N MET A 261 9.52 12.17 -0.08
CA MET A 261 9.53 12.86 -1.37
C MET A 261 10.94 12.88 -1.99
N LYS A 262 11.97 13.14 -1.17
CA LYS A 262 13.39 13.05 -1.60
C LYS A 262 13.76 11.63 -2.00
N LYS A 263 13.40 10.65 -1.16
CA LYS A 263 13.69 9.23 -1.44
C LYS A 263 13.02 8.76 -2.75
N ALA A 264 11.74 9.10 -2.96
CA ALA A 264 11.00 8.74 -4.15
C ALA A 264 11.58 9.39 -5.41
N ALA A 265 11.93 10.68 -5.37
CA ALA A 265 12.53 11.34 -6.53
C ALA A 265 13.88 10.72 -6.92
N SER A 266 14.74 10.41 -5.94
CA SER A 266 15.99 9.67 -6.19
C SER A 266 15.72 8.28 -6.77
N PHE A 267 14.83 7.52 -6.13
CA PHE A 267 14.55 6.13 -6.50
C PHE A 267 13.92 6.00 -7.90
N LEU A 268 13.04 6.93 -8.26
CA LEU A 268 12.39 6.94 -9.57
C LEU A 268 13.26 7.54 -10.69
N GLY A 269 14.51 7.94 -10.40
CA GLY A 269 15.43 8.51 -11.38
C GLY A 269 15.14 9.96 -11.76
N ILE A 270 14.28 10.66 -11.02
CA ILE A 270 13.98 12.08 -11.22
C ILE A 270 15.12 12.94 -10.63
N GLY A 271 15.69 12.53 -9.51
CA GLY A 271 16.77 13.25 -8.81
C GLY A 271 16.27 14.31 -7.82
N THR A 272 16.99 14.47 -6.71
CA THR A 272 16.59 15.38 -5.61
C THR A 272 16.71 16.86 -5.95
N GLU A 273 17.57 17.23 -6.89
CA GLU A 273 17.69 18.60 -7.41
C GLU A 273 16.42 19.05 -8.16
N ASN A 274 15.58 18.10 -8.56
CA ASN A 274 14.34 18.35 -9.30
C ASN A 274 13.10 18.36 -8.40
N ILE A 275 13.32 18.46 -7.08
CA ILE A 275 12.28 18.79 -6.12
C ILE A 275 12.41 20.27 -5.79
N CYS A 276 11.39 21.04 -6.15
CA CYS A 276 11.25 22.41 -5.71
C CYS A 276 10.51 22.44 -4.37
N PHE A 277 11.23 22.74 -3.30
CA PHE A 277 10.64 22.98 -1.99
C PHE A 277 10.03 24.38 -1.95
N VAL A 278 8.70 24.44 -1.83
CA VAL A 278 7.94 25.68 -1.74
C VAL A 278 8.01 26.20 -0.31
N GLU A 279 8.23 27.51 -0.17
CA GLU A 279 8.28 28.19 1.13
C GLU A 279 6.97 28.01 1.93
N THR A 280 7.12 27.99 3.25
CA THR A 280 6.02 27.86 4.20
C THR A 280 5.80 29.14 5.00
N ASP A 281 4.56 29.36 5.44
CA ASP A 281 4.20 30.45 6.35
C ASP A 281 4.68 30.17 7.79
N GLY A 282 4.48 31.13 8.70
CA GLY A 282 4.84 30.96 10.12
C GLY A 282 4.10 29.84 10.86
N ARG A 283 3.18 29.12 10.20
CA ARG A 283 2.44 27.96 10.73
C ARG A 283 2.86 26.66 10.03
N GLY A 284 3.89 26.70 9.19
CA GLY A 284 4.39 25.55 8.45
C GLY A 284 3.53 25.14 7.25
N LYS A 285 2.65 26.02 6.76
CA LYS A 285 1.77 25.75 5.60
C LYS A 285 2.43 26.26 4.32
N MET A 286 2.41 25.49 3.24
CA MET A 286 2.86 25.91 1.92
C MET A 286 2.20 27.24 1.51
N ILE A 287 2.99 28.18 0.98
CA ILE A 287 2.50 29.46 0.47
C ILE A 287 2.11 29.32 -1.01
N PRO A 288 0.81 29.39 -1.38
CA PRO A 288 0.37 29.15 -2.76
C PRO A 288 0.95 30.13 -3.78
N LYS A 289 1.17 31.39 -3.39
CA LYS A 289 1.81 32.39 -4.26
C LYS A 289 3.23 32.01 -4.65
N GLU A 290 3.99 31.41 -3.74
CA GLU A 290 5.34 30.94 -4.04
C GLU A 290 5.30 29.68 -4.91
N LEU A 291 4.34 28.77 -4.69
CA LEU A 291 4.10 27.63 -5.58
C LEU A 291 3.87 28.09 -7.04
N ASP A 292 2.95 29.04 -7.27
CA ASP A 292 2.62 29.52 -8.62
C ASP A 292 3.83 30.15 -9.33
N LYS A 293 4.64 30.90 -8.58
CA LYS A 293 5.89 31.51 -9.05
C LYS A 293 6.94 30.45 -9.41
N GLN A 294 7.12 29.43 -8.58
CA GLN A 294 8.08 28.36 -8.82
C GLN A 294 7.67 27.50 -10.03
N VAL A 295 6.38 27.19 -10.18
CA VAL A 295 5.86 26.51 -11.38
C VAL A 295 6.15 27.32 -12.64
N SER A 296 5.85 28.62 -12.61
CA SER A 296 6.10 29.53 -13.74
C SER A 296 7.59 29.63 -14.07
N ARG A 297 8.46 29.67 -13.06
CA ARG A 297 9.91 29.69 -13.22
C ARG A 297 10.43 28.40 -13.86
N ALA A 298 10.01 27.24 -13.36
CA ALA A 298 10.41 25.95 -13.89
C ALA A 298 10.08 25.82 -15.39
N ARG A 299 8.88 26.26 -15.81
CA ARG A 299 8.50 26.28 -17.23
C ARG A 299 9.40 27.20 -18.07
N LYS A 300 9.73 28.40 -17.55
CA LYS A 300 10.64 29.34 -18.24
C LYS A 300 12.06 28.79 -18.40
N GLU A 301 12.51 27.96 -17.47
CA GLU A 301 13.81 27.28 -17.53
C GLU A 301 13.80 26.03 -18.46
N GLY A 302 12.69 25.77 -19.17
CA GLY A 302 12.57 24.61 -20.07
C GLY A 302 12.34 23.27 -19.36
N ALA A 303 12.08 23.30 -18.06
CA ALA A 303 11.72 22.12 -17.31
C ALA A 303 10.23 21.76 -17.49
N ALA A 304 9.86 20.55 -17.05
CA ALA A 304 8.53 19.99 -17.15
C ALA A 304 7.91 19.76 -15.76
N PRO A 305 7.24 20.78 -15.19
CA PRO A 305 6.35 20.62 -14.04
C PRO A 305 5.30 19.53 -14.29
N PHE A 306 5.18 18.57 -13.38
CA PHE A 306 4.20 17.48 -13.51
C PHE A 306 3.43 17.14 -12.23
N LEU A 307 3.96 17.45 -11.05
CA LEU A 307 3.39 17.04 -9.76
C LEU A 307 3.53 18.13 -8.71
N VAL A 308 2.45 18.37 -7.95
CA VAL A 308 2.48 19.06 -6.67
C VAL A 308 2.10 18.07 -5.57
N CYS A 309 2.91 17.99 -4.52
CA CYS A 309 2.63 17.22 -3.32
C CYS A 309 2.35 18.16 -2.15
N ALA A 310 1.07 18.31 -1.80
CA ALA A 310 0.63 19.03 -0.62
C ALA A 310 0.60 18.07 0.59
N THR A 311 0.85 18.59 1.79
CA THR A 311 0.84 17.80 3.03
C THR A 311 -0.35 18.18 3.92
N SER A 312 -1.16 17.19 4.29
CA SER A 312 -2.25 17.33 5.26
C SER A 312 -1.85 16.66 6.58
N GLY A 313 -1.26 17.43 7.47
CA GLY A 313 -0.69 16.97 8.73
C GLY A 313 0.80 16.65 8.58
N THR A 314 1.67 17.67 8.63
CA THR A 314 3.13 17.49 8.63
C THR A 314 3.59 16.72 9.88
N THR A 315 4.71 16.00 9.76
CA THR A 315 5.19 15.08 10.82
C THR A 315 5.49 15.80 12.14
N VAL A 316 6.12 16.98 12.07
CA VAL A 316 6.62 17.69 13.26
C VAL A 316 5.58 18.66 13.80
N LEU A 317 5.07 19.56 12.95
CA LEU A 317 4.17 20.63 13.37
C LEU A 317 2.69 20.24 13.32
N GLY A 318 2.33 19.18 12.59
CA GLY A 318 0.93 18.87 12.31
C GLY A 318 0.25 19.92 11.42
N ALA A 319 1.02 20.62 10.58
CA ALA A 319 0.51 21.66 9.69
C ALA A 319 -0.30 21.08 8.53
N PHE A 320 -1.25 21.86 8.00
CA PHE A 320 -2.12 21.47 6.88
C PHE A 320 -2.00 22.51 5.77
N ASP A 321 -1.51 22.10 4.61
CA ASP A 321 -1.41 22.97 3.44
C ASP A 321 -2.80 23.41 2.94
N PRO A 322 -2.94 24.63 2.36
CA PRO A 322 -4.22 25.14 1.88
C PRO A 322 -4.63 24.49 0.54
N LEU A 323 -5.30 23.34 0.61
CA LEU A 323 -5.52 22.47 -0.55
C LEU A 323 -6.34 23.11 -1.67
N ASP A 324 -7.34 23.95 -1.39
CA ASP A 324 -8.13 24.61 -2.45
C ASP A 324 -7.29 25.57 -3.28
N GLU A 325 -6.49 26.42 -2.65
CA GLU A 325 -5.61 27.37 -3.34
C GLU A 325 -4.54 26.64 -4.15
N ILE A 326 -4.00 25.53 -3.61
CA ILE A 326 -3.04 24.67 -4.32
C ILE A 326 -3.73 23.98 -5.50
N ALA A 327 -4.95 23.48 -5.33
CA ALA A 327 -5.72 22.84 -6.39
C ALA A 327 -6.05 23.82 -7.53
N ASP A 328 -6.35 25.08 -7.23
CA ASP A 328 -6.54 26.12 -8.26
C ASP A 328 -5.27 26.30 -9.11
N ILE A 329 -4.09 26.29 -8.50
CA ILE A 329 -2.81 26.35 -9.22
C ILE A 329 -2.59 25.09 -10.06
N CYS A 330 -2.83 23.90 -9.49
CA CYS A 330 -2.66 22.64 -10.19
C CYS A 330 -3.55 22.56 -11.43
N VAL A 331 -4.82 22.96 -11.32
CA VAL A 331 -5.75 23.04 -12.45
C VAL A 331 -5.27 24.03 -13.51
N ARG A 332 -4.87 25.24 -13.12
CA ARG A 332 -4.37 26.27 -14.07
C ARG A 332 -3.15 25.81 -14.87
N HIS A 333 -2.26 25.03 -14.25
CA HIS A 333 -1.01 24.59 -14.87
C HIS A 333 -1.03 23.15 -15.37
N GLY A 334 -2.14 22.43 -15.25
CA GLY A 334 -2.26 21.02 -15.64
C GLY A 334 -1.30 20.09 -14.88
N LEU A 335 -1.20 20.27 -13.56
CA LEU A 335 -0.33 19.48 -12.68
C LEU A 335 -1.15 18.45 -11.92
N TRP A 336 -0.55 17.27 -11.69
CA TRP A 336 -1.12 16.30 -10.76
C TRP A 336 -1.06 16.83 -9.34
N LEU A 337 -2.19 16.81 -8.62
CA LEU A 337 -2.23 17.12 -7.19
C LEU A 337 -2.26 15.83 -6.37
N HIS A 338 -1.15 15.56 -5.69
CA HIS A 338 -1.09 14.54 -4.64
C HIS A 338 -1.21 15.20 -3.26
N VAL A 339 -2.01 14.61 -2.38
CA VAL A 339 -2.07 14.99 -0.96
C VAL A 339 -1.49 13.88 -0.11
N ASP A 340 -0.34 14.14 0.53
CA ASP A 340 0.17 13.30 1.60
C ASP A 340 -0.65 13.59 2.88
N ALA A 341 -1.69 12.79 3.07
CA ALA A 341 -2.52 12.77 4.27
C ALA A 341 -2.18 11.56 5.16
N SER A 342 -0.95 11.03 5.06
CA SER A 342 -0.50 9.86 5.83
C SER A 342 -0.79 10.01 7.31
N TRP A 343 -0.60 11.21 7.86
CA TRP A 343 -0.93 11.53 9.25
C TRP A 343 -2.32 12.14 9.40
N GLY A 344 -2.58 13.28 8.75
CA GLY A 344 -3.80 14.06 8.97
C GLY A 344 -5.07 13.50 8.30
N GLY A 345 -4.96 12.50 7.44
CA GLY A 345 -6.11 11.92 6.72
C GLY A 345 -7.22 11.42 7.64
N SER A 346 -6.84 10.90 8.82
CA SER A 346 -7.79 10.41 9.81
C SER A 346 -8.70 11.49 10.40
N ALA A 347 -8.35 12.78 10.27
CA ALA A 347 -9.23 13.87 10.65
C ALA A 347 -10.49 13.95 9.77
N LEU A 348 -10.52 13.32 8.58
CA LEU A 348 -11.71 13.20 7.74
C LEU A 348 -12.86 12.45 8.43
N MET A 349 -12.54 11.53 9.35
CA MET A 349 -13.54 10.80 10.14
C MET A 349 -14.20 11.69 11.21
N SER A 350 -13.57 12.81 11.58
CA SER A 350 -14.12 13.76 12.54
C SER A 350 -14.95 14.83 11.83
N ARG A 351 -16.26 14.89 12.12
CA ARG A 351 -17.14 15.97 11.61
C ARG A 351 -16.64 17.36 12.01
N LYS A 352 -15.96 17.48 13.15
CA LYS A 352 -15.38 18.73 13.67
C LYS A 352 -14.11 19.14 12.92
N TYR A 353 -13.19 18.19 12.69
CA TYR A 353 -11.85 18.49 12.19
C TYR A 353 -11.62 18.22 10.70
N ARG A 354 -12.54 17.55 9.99
CA ARG A 354 -12.41 17.27 8.55
C ARG A 354 -12.19 18.51 7.68
N LYS A 355 -12.60 19.69 8.16
CA LYS A 355 -12.38 20.99 7.49
C LYS A 355 -10.89 21.36 7.35
N LEU A 356 -9.99 20.75 8.13
CA LEU A 356 -8.55 20.92 7.98
C LEU A 356 -8.04 20.43 6.62
N LEU A 357 -8.78 19.52 5.97
CA LEU A 357 -8.49 18.96 4.65
C LEU A 357 -9.49 19.48 3.59
N HIS A 358 -10.11 20.65 3.81
CA HIS A 358 -11.00 21.23 2.81
C HIS A 358 -10.25 21.44 1.49
N GLY A 359 -10.85 21.00 0.38
CA GLY A 359 -10.20 20.94 -0.94
C GLY A 359 -9.63 19.56 -1.32
N ILE A 360 -9.50 18.59 -0.40
CA ILE A 360 -8.91 17.27 -0.70
C ILE A 360 -9.63 16.49 -1.81
N HIS A 361 -10.94 16.64 -1.94
CA HIS A 361 -11.74 16.04 -3.01
C HIS A 361 -11.31 16.48 -4.42
N ARG A 362 -10.50 17.55 -4.53
CA ARG A 362 -9.94 18.06 -5.79
C ARG A 362 -8.59 17.43 -6.13
N ALA A 363 -7.96 16.69 -5.21
CA ALA A 363 -6.73 15.96 -5.47
C ALA A 363 -6.95 14.84 -6.49
N ASP A 364 -5.88 14.44 -7.16
CA ASP A 364 -5.85 13.30 -8.07
C ASP A 364 -5.47 12.01 -7.32
N SER A 365 -4.65 12.12 -6.27
CA SER A 365 -4.34 11.02 -5.36
C SER A 365 -4.12 11.44 -3.92
N VAL A 366 -4.37 10.53 -2.98
CA VAL A 366 -4.22 10.74 -1.54
C VAL A 366 -3.52 9.55 -0.90
N ALA A 367 -2.47 9.80 -0.12
CA ALA A 367 -1.90 8.79 0.78
C ALA A 367 -2.53 8.94 2.17
N TRP A 368 -2.95 7.84 2.80
CA TRP A 368 -3.55 7.86 4.14
C TRP A 368 -3.18 6.60 4.93
N ASN A 369 -2.67 6.76 6.16
CA ASN A 369 -2.21 5.65 6.99
C ASN A 369 -3.10 5.43 8.23
N PRO A 370 -4.05 4.49 8.17
CA PRO A 370 -4.82 4.08 9.35
C PRO A 370 -3.95 3.58 10.52
N HIS A 371 -2.76 3.02 10.27
CA HIS A 371 -1.87 2.55 11.35
C HIS A 371 -1.36 3.65 12.30
N LYS A 372 -1.55 4.93 11.94
CA LYS A 372 -1.20 6.07 12.78
C LYS A 372 -2.35 6.42 13.73
N MET A 373 -3.13 7.45 13.41
CA MET A 373 -4.17 7.99 14.29
C MET A 373 -5.33 7.01 14.57
N LEU A 374 -5.55 6.00 13.71
CA LEU A 374 -6.65 5.03 13.87
C LEU A 374 -6.20 3.71 14.51
N MET A 375 -4.91 3.59 14.89
CA MET A 375 -4.39 2.46 15.66
C MET A 375 -4.55 1.08 14.99
N ALA A 376 -4.67 1.02 13.65
CA ALA A 376 -4.88 -0.23 12.91
C ALA A 376 -3.72 -1.25 13.03
N GLY A 377 -2.56 -0.83 13.57
CA GLY A 377 -1.35 -1.63 13.64
C GLY A 377 -0.45 -1.48 12.41
N ILE A 378 0.86 -1.58 12.63
CA ILE A 378 1.86 -1.42 11.58
C ILE A 378 1.97 -2.73 10.78
N GLN A 379 1.93 -2.74 9.45
CA GLN A 379 1.69 -1.62 8.53
C GLN A 379 0.23 -1.58 8.04
N CYS A 380 -0.30 -0.37 7.80
CA CYS A 380 -1.59 -0.16 7.13
C CYS A 380 -1.60 1.23 6.48
N CYS A 381 -1.37 1.30 5.16
CA CYS A 381 -1.21 2.54 4.40
C CYS A 381 -1.90 2.40 3.06
N ALA A 382 -2.83 3.28 2.73
CA ALA A 382 -3.52 3.26 1.46
C ALA A 382 -3.03 4.40 0.56
N LEU A 383 -2.87 4.09 -0.73
CA LEU A 383 -2.91 5.07 -1.79
C LEU A 383 -4.30 5.03 -2.43
N LEU A 384 -4.92 6.18 -2.57
CA LEU A 384 -6.24 6.36 -3.18
C LEU A 384 -6.08 7.27 -4.40
N VAL A 385 -6.71 6.91 -5.50
CA VAL A 385 -6.61 7.62 -6.79
C VAL A 385 -8.00 7.90 -7.31
N LYS A 386 -8.23 9.13 -7.77
CA LYS A 386 -9.56 9.59 -8.21
C LYS A 386 -10.01 8.96 -9.53
N ASP A 387 -9.05 8.64 -10.39
CA ASP A 387 -9.28 8.13 -11.75
C ASP A 387 -9.11 6.60 -11.79
N LYS A 388 -10.20 5.87 -12.10
CA LYS A 388 -10.18 4.41 -12.33
C LYS A 388 -9.52 4.02 -13.66
N SER A 389 -9.33 4.97 -14.57
CA SER A 389 -8.88 4.74 -15.95
C SER A 389 -7.40 5.01 -16.17
N VAL A 390 -6.64 5.36 -15.12
CA VAL A 390 -5.18 5.31 -15.22
C VAL A 390 -4.85 3.87 -15.62
N SER A 391 -4.33 3.65 -16.84
CA SER A 391 -4.11 2.33 -17.46
C SER A 391 -3.01 1.49 -16.79
N PHE A 392 -2.82 1.72 -15.50
CA PHE A 392 -2.01 0.96 -14.58
C PHE A 392 -3.00 0.35 -13.58
N PRO A 393 -3.49 -0.89 -13.79
CA PRO A 393 -4.39 -1.52 -12.83
C PRO A 393 -3.70 -1.58 -11.48
N LEU A 394 -4.24 -0.86 -10.50
CA LEU A 394 -3.68 -0.80 -9.15
C LEU A 394 -4.17 -2.01 -8.36
N SER A 395 -5.48 -2.30 -8.40
CA SER A 395 -6.08 -3.42 -7.69
C SER A 395 -6.00 -4.74 -8.46
N ALA A 396 -5.91 -5.85 -7.72
CA ALA A 396 -5.86 -7.20 -8.27
C ALA A 396 -7.13 -7.59 -9.06
N PHE A 397 -8.27 -6.93 -8.80
CA PHE A 397 -9.49 -7.11 -9.60
C PHE A 397 -9.39 -6.53 -11.02
N GLY A 398 -8.42 -5.66 -11.28
CA GLY A 398 -8.17 -5.07 -12.59
C GLY A 398 -7.08 -5.76 -13.42
N GLN A 399 -6.46 -6.83 -12.90
CA GLN A 399 -5.45 -7.62 -13.61
C GLN A 399 -6.03 -8.83 -14.34
#